data_AF-I0GPT3-F1
#
_entry.id   AF-I0GPT3-F1
#
_cell.length_a   1.000
_cell.length_b   1.000
_cell.length_c   1.000
_cell.angle_alpha   90.00
_cell.angle_beta   90.00
_cell.angle_gamma   90.00
#
_symmetry.space_group_name_H-M   'P 1'
#
loop_
_entity.id
_entity.type
_entity.pdbx_description
1 polymer ?
#
loop_
_entity_poly.entity_id
_entity_poly.type
_entity_poly.pdbx_seq_one_letter_code
_entity_poly.pdbx_strand_id
1 'polypeptide(L)'
;MMGKKESKRDRFIRLADARTNKIINMINLLGNLSNTSSYEYTSEDVERIYNTILIELEKSKNRFRISVKPSTFSLLANENQKVNQLNMSIREAD
;
A
#
# COMPACT_ATOMS: atom_id res chain seq x y z
N MET A 1 -32.87 -22.87 4.51
CA MET A 1 -32.48 -21.73 3.66
C MET A 1 -31.02 -21.88 3.28
N MET A 2 -30.70 -21.93 1.99
CA MET A 2 -29.33 -22.12 1.50
C MET A 2 -28.62 -20.75 1.56
N GLY A 3 -27.71 -20.57 2.53
CA GLY A 3 -26.97 -19.32 2.69
C GLY A 3 -26.12 -19.05 1.45
N LYS A 4 -26.35 -17.92 0.78
CA LYS A 4 -25.59 -17.49 -0.39
C LYS A 4 -24.12 -17.34 0.02
N LYS A 5 -23.24 -18.14 -0.59
CA LYS A 5 -21.80 -18.12 -0.32
C LYS A 5 -21.24 -16.73 -0.67
N GLU A 6 -20.56 -16.10 0.29
CA GLU A 6 -19.92 -14.79 0.14
C GLU A 6 -18.99 -14.77 -1.10
N SER A 7 -19.04 -13.71 -1.91
CA SER A 7 -18.13 -13.58 -3.05
C SER A 7 -16.70 -13.28 -2.57
N LYS A 8 -15.69 -13.57 -3.41
CA LYS A 8 -14.29 -13.23 -3.10
C LYS A 8 -14.12 -11.71 -2.85
N ARG A 9 -14.87 -10.88 -3.57
CA ARG A 9 -14.84 -9.42 -3.43
C ARG A 9 -15.45 -8.98 -2.10
N ASP A 10 -16.62 -9.49 -1.76
CA ASP A 10 -17.32 -9.15 -0.51
C ASP A 10 -16.48 -9.58 0.70
N ARG A 11 -15.89 -10.78 0.64
CA ARG A 11 -14.96 -11.27 1.65
C ARG A 11 -13.76 -10.34 1.82
N PHE A 12 -13.21 -9.85 0.72
CA PHE A 12 -12.09 -8.90 0.77
C PHE A 12 -12.52 -7.57 1.41
N ILE A 13 -13.64 -6.98 0.99
CA ILE A 13 -14.14 -5.71 1.56
C ILE A 13 -14.34 -5.85 3.06
N ARG A 14 -15.12 -6.84 3.49
CA ARG A 14 -15.43 -7.07 4.90
C ARG A 14 -14.17 -7.24 5.75
N LEU A 15 -13.21 -8.02 5.26
CA LEU A 15 -11.95 -8.24 5.98
C LEU A 15 -11.05 -6.99 5.96
N ALA A 16 -11.00 -6.27 4.85
CA ALA A 16 -10.21 -5.04 4.73
C ALA A 16 -10.76 -3.97 5.68
N ASP A 17 -12.06 -3.70 5.66
CA ASP A 17 -12.70 -2.69 6.51
C ASP A 17 -12.48 -3.01 8.00
N ALA A 18 -12.76 -4.26 8.41
CA ALA A 18 -12.59 -4.68 9.79
C ALA A 18 -11.14 -4.56 10.27
N ARG A 19 -10.16 -4.93 9.42
CA ARG A 19 -8.74 -4.86 9.77
C ARG A 19 -8.22 -3.42 9.80
N THR A 20 -8.62 -2.59 8.83
CA THR A 20 -8.25 -1.17 8.78
C THR A 20 -8.75 -0.45 10.02
N ASN A 21 -10.02 -0.61 10.39
CA ASN A 21 -10.57 0.00 11.60
C ASN A 21 -9.86 -0.49 12.87
N LYS A 22 -9.51 -1.77 12.95
CA LYS A 22 -8.73 -2.29 14.07
C LYS A 22 -7.35 -1.64 14.15
N ILE A 23 -6.64 -1.48 13.04
CA ILE A 23 -5.33 -0.82 12.99
C ILE A 23 -5.44 0.64 13.43
N ILE A 24 -6.42 1.40 12.92
CA ILE A 24 -6.67 2.79 13.31
C ILE A 24 -6.88 2.89 14.83
N ASN A 25 -7.72 2.01 15.40
CA ASN A 25 -7.96 2.00 16.84
C ASN A 25 -6.68 1.71 17.64
N MET A 26 -5.83 0.80 17.18
CA MET A 26 -4.55 0.51 17.85
C MET A 26 -3.58 1.70 17.77
N ILE A 27 -3.55 2.42 16.64
CA ILE A 27 -2.75 3.65 16.49
C ILE A 27 -3.24 4.72 17.45
N ASN A 28 -4.56 4.88 17.61
CA ASN A 28 -5.11 5.84 18.59
C ASN A 28 -4.72 5.48 20.03
N LEU A 29 -4.79 4.19 20.40
CA LEU A 29 -4.33 3.73 21.72
C LEU A 29 -2.83 3.94 21.93
N LEU A 30 -2.02 3.75 20.90
CA LEU A 30 -0.59 4.07 20.93
C LEU A 30 -0.37 5.56 21.16
N GLY A 31 -1.18 6.42 20.52
CA GLY A 31 -1.17 7.88 20.73
C GLY A 31 -1.46 8.29 22.18
N ASN A 32 -2.30 7.54 22.90
CA ASN A 32 -2.59 7.82 24.31
C ASN A 32 -1.36 7.68 25.23
N LEU A 33 -0.32 6.97 24.79
CA LEU A 33 0.95 6.87 25.52
C LEU A 33 1.76 8.19 25.51
N SER A 34 1.34 9.19 24.72
CA SER A 34 1.92 10.54 24.76
C SER A 34 1.67 11.29 26.07
N ASN A 35 0.86 10.75 26.99
CA ASN A 35 0.65 11.36 28.28
C ASN A 35 1.87 11.18 29.19
N THR A 36 2.74 12.19 29.24
CA THR A 36 3.94 12.21 30.08
C THR A 36 3.66 12.22 31.58
N SER A 37 2.42 12.52 32.02
CA SER A 37 2.05 12.38 33.43
C SER A 37 1.90 10.92 33.86
N SER A 38 1.68 10.01 32.91
CA SER A 38 1.43 8.59 33.15
C SER A 38 2.55 7.70 32.65
N TYR A 39 3.37 8.19 31.72
CA TYR A 39 4.40 7.42 31.04
C TYR A 39 5.70 8.21 30.91
N GLU A 40 6.81 7.50 30.98
CA GLU A 40 8.14 8.00 30.64
C GLU A 40 8.57 7.38 29.31
N TYR A 41 9.03 8.21 28.38
CA TYR A 41 9.52 7.79 27.08
C TYR A 41 10.49 8.83 26.53
N THR A 42 11.40 8.38 25.68
CA THR A 42 12.31 9.26 24.95
C THR A 42 11.79 9.53 23.54
N SER A 43 12.34 10.55 22.88
CA SER A 43 12.09 10.78 21.45
C SER A 43 12.53 9.59 20.61
N GLU A 44 13.61 8.90 21.00
CA GLU A 44 14.11 7.71 20.30
C GLU A 44 13.12 6.55 20.38
N ASP A 45 12.47 6.33 21.53
CA ASP A 45 11.43 5.31 21.68
C ASP A 45 10.26 5.56 20.71
N VAL A 46 9.81 6.81 20.64
CA VAL A 46 8.72 7.23 19.75
C VAL A 46 9.12 6.99 18.29
N GLU A 47 10.30 7.45 17.87
CA GLU A 47 10.78 7.23 16.51
C GLU A 47 10.90 5.74 16.16
N ARG A 48 11.46 4.93 17.05
CA ARG A 48 11.63 3.48 16.84
C ARG A 48 10.28 2.78 16.67
N ILE A 49 9.29 3.15 17.47
CA ILE A 49 7.92 2.59 17.38
C ILE A 49 7.31 2.91 16.02
N TYR A 50 7.28 4.19 15.62
CA TYR A 50 6.63 4.60 14.38
C TYR A 50 7.37 4.10 13.14
N ASN A 51 8.71 4.14 13.14
CA ASN A 51 9.51 3.60 12.04
C ASN A 51 9.27 2.10 11.84
N THR A 52 9.16 1.33 12.91
CA THR A 52 8.85 -0.10 12.83
C THR A 52 7.48 -0.34 12.20
N ILE A 53 6.46 0.44 12.58
CA ILE A 53 5.11 0.35 12.00
C ILE A 53 5.13 0.72 10.51
N LEU A 54 5.83 1.78 10.13
CA LEU A 54 5.95 2.22 8.73
C LEU A 54 6.63 1.16 7.85
N ILE A 55 7.70 0.53 8.35
CA ILE A 55 8.39 -0.56 7.64
C ILE A 55 7.42 -1.73 7.38
N GLU A 56 6.65 -2.15 8.38
CA GLU A 56 5.71 -3.25 8.21
C GLU A 56 4.53 -2.87 7.30
N LEU A 57 4.07 -1.62 7.36
CA LEU A 57 3.03 -1.09 6.47
C LEU A 57 3.50 -1.13 5.01
N GLU A 58 4.72 -0.67 4.72
CA GLU A 58 5.29 -0.70 3.37
C GLU A 58 5.54 -2.13 2.88
N LYS A 59 6.06 -3.02 3.73
CA LYS A 59 6.15 -4.46 3.42
C LYS A 59 4.79 -5.04 3.05
N SER A 60 3.74 -4.70 3.80
CA SER A 60 2.38 -5.15 3.54
C SER A 60 1.82 -4.63 2.22
N LYS A 61 2.00 -3.33 1.95
CA LYS A 61 1.60 -2.66 0.72
C LYS A 61 2.29 -3.23 -0.50
N ASN A 62 3.58 -3.56 -0.40
CA ASN A 62 4.35 -4.15 -1.49
C ASN A 62 3.80 -5.51 -1.94
N ARG A 63 3.13 -6.28 -1.07
CA ARG A 63 2.47 -7.54 -1.48
C ARG A 63 1.33 -7.33 -2.48
N PHE A 64 0.70 -6.15 -2.50
CA PHE A 64 -0.31 -5.80 -3.51
C PHE A 64 0.32 -5.39 -4.86
N ARG A 65 1.62 -5.09 -4.90
CA ARG A 65 2.34 -4.68 -6.11
C ARG A 65 2.92 -5.89 -6.88
N ILE A 66 3.11 -7.03 -6.21
CA ILE A 66 3.70 -8.25 -6.80
C ILE A 66 2.78 -8.94 -7.82
N SER A 67 1.53 -8.47 -7.99
CA SER A 67 0.62 -8.97 -9.04
C SER A 67 0.83 -8.33 -10.42
N VAL A 68 1.80 -7.43 -10.60
CA VAL A 68 2.29 -7.10 -11.94
C VAL A 68 3.17 -8.29 -12.36
N LYS A 69 2.76 -9.03 -13.40
CA LYS A 69 3.57 -10.12 -13.99
C LYS A 69 5.04 -9.68 -14.04
N PRO A 70 6.01 -10.55 -13.73
CA PRO A 70 7.41 -10.23 -13.98
C PRO A 70 7.50 -9.73 -15.42
N SER A 71 8.07 -8.54 -15.61
CA SER A 71 8.49 -8.06 -16.90
C SER A 71 9.46 -9.12 -17.44
N THR A 72 8.95 -10.06 -18.22
CA THR A 72 9.76 -10.83 -19.14
C THR A 72 10.57 -9.79 -19.90
N PHE A 73 11.88 -9.80 -19.69
CA PHE A 73 12.80 -9.05 -20.52
C PHE A 73 12.50 -9.41 -21.98
N SER A 74 12.01 -8.43 -22.73
CA SER A 74 11.78 -8.55 -24.17
C SER A 74 12.50 -7.39 -24.83
N LEU A 75 13.44 -7.71 -25.71
CA LEU A 75 14.16 -6.72 -26.51
C LEU A 75 13.22 -5.91 -27.42
N LEU A 76 11.99 -6.39 -27.64
CA LEU A 76 10.99 -5.78 -28.53
C LEU A 76 10.10 -4.73 -27.83
N ALA A 77 10.18 -4.57 -26.50
CA ALA A 77 9.33 -3.62 -25.78
C ALA A 77 9.74 -2.15 -25.97
N ASN A 78 11.01 -1.90 -26.32
CA ASN A 78 11.56 -0.54 -26.46
C ASN A 78 11.32 0.10 -27.84
N GLU A 79 10.85 -0.64 -28.85
CA GLU A 79 10.66 -0.10 -30.20
C GLU A 79 9.32 0.67 -30.30
N ASN A 80 8.27 0.18 -29.66
CA ASN A 80 6.94 0.81 -29.71
C ASN A 80 6.85 2.13 -28.93
N GLN A 81 7.74 2.39 -27.96
CA GLN A 81 7.81 3.69 -27.28
C GLN A 81 8.47 4.77 -28.15
N LYS A 82 9.51 4.41 -28.91
CA LYS A 82 10.16 5.37 -29.84
C LYS A 82 9.23 5.78 -30.98
N VAL A 83 8.49 4.83 -31.56
CA VAL A 83 7.56 5.11 -32.68
C VAL A 83 6.43 6.04 -32.23
N ASN A 84 5.89 5.85 -31.02
CA ASN A 84 4.85 6.74 -30.49
C ASN A 84 5.37 8.15 -30.16
N GLN A 85 6.62 8.28 -29.72
CA GLN A 85 7.22 9.58 -29.43
C GLN A 85 7.55 10.35 -30.72
N LEU A 86 8.03 9.66 -31.75
CA LEU A 86 8.27 10.24 -33.09
C LEU A 86 6.96 10.73 -33.74
N ASN A 87 5.89 9.93 -33.64
CA ASN A 87 4.59 10.26 -34.22
C ASN A 87 3.88 11.42 -33.51
N MET A 88 4.18 11.69 -32.23
CA MET A 88 3.69 12.89 -31.54
C MET A 88 4.46 14.14 -31.97
N SER A 89 5.79 14.06 -32.09
CA SER A 89 6.62 15.21 -32.50
C SER A 89 6.33 15.67 -33.93
N ILE A 90 5.91 14.77 -34.83
CA ILE A 90 5.53 15.12 -36.21
C ILE A 90 4.18 15.87 -36.23
N ARG A 91 3.24 15.54 -35.35
CA ARG A 91 1.89 16.15 -35.32
C ARG A 91 1.85 17.54 -34.67
N GLU A 92 2.88 17.90 -33.92
CA GLU A 92 3.01 19.23 -33.29
C GLU A 92 3.79 20.22 -34.18
N ALA A 93 4.28 19.78 -35.34
CA ALA A 93 5.11 20.57 -36.26
C ALA A 93 4.38 21.01 -37.55
N ASP A 94 3.11 20.62 -37.73
CA ASP A 94 2.23 21.00 -38.85
C ASP A 94 1.05 21.88 -38.39
#